data_AF-A0A934B4G0-F1
#
_entry.id   AF-A0A934B4G0-F1
#
_cell.length_a   1.000
_cell.length_b   1.000
_cell.length_c   1.000
_cell.angle_alpha   90.00
_cell.angle_beta   90.00
_cell.angle_gamma   90.00
#
_symmetry.space_group_name_H-M   'P 1'
#
loop_
_entity.id
_entity.type
_entity.pdbx_description
1 polymer ?
#
loop_
_entity_poly.entity_id
_entity_poly.type
_entity_poly.pdbx_seq_one_letter_code
_entity_poly.pdbx_strand_id
1 'polypeptide(L)'
;MGKLSNKLLATFLICALFIISPPSASHADPYSEIEGKLKEGQTKEKIIELLGKPLAKKIIIKSSRFIWGPEEEFWDKIPMETQLEVWEYQFSDGHLNLYFINAGDRLDYKAFAPKGVVY
;
A
#
# COMPACT_ATOMS: atom_id res chain seq x y z
N MET A 1 -78.22 11.30 -18.91
CA MET A 1 -78.09 12.77 -18.83
C MET A 1 -77.22 13.11 -17.62
N GLY A 2 -76.09 13.79 -17.84
CA GLY A 2 -75.15 14.22 -16.78
C GLY A 2 -73.81 14.60 -17.40
N LYS A 3 -73.50 15.90 -17.36
CA LYS A 3 -72.54 16.66 -18.21
C LYS A 3 -71.05 16.32 -18.05
N LEU A 4 -70.30 16.52 -19.15
CA LEU A 4 -68.86 16.76 -19.20
C LEU A 4 -68.42 17.89 -18.25
N SER A 5 -67.20 17.78 -17.71
CA SER A 5 -66.27 18.92 -17.69
C SER A 5 -64.82 18.43 -17.59
N ASN A 6 -64.09 18.65 -18.69
CA ASN A 6 -62.64 18.60 -18.76
C ASN A 6 -62.04 19.73 -17.93
N LYS A 7 -61.11 19.41 -17.03
CA LYS A 7 -60.05 20.32 -16.63
C LYS A 7 -58.71 19.59 -16.66
N LEU A 8 -58.00 19.85 -17.75
CA LEU A 8 -56.54 19.76 -17.81
C LEU A 8 -55.96 20.43 -16.57
N LEU A 9 -55.19 19.70 -15.77
CA LEU A 9 -54.14 20.30 -14.96
C LEU A 9 -52.91 19.41 -15.04
N ALA A 10 -52.03 19.78 -15.96
CA ALA A 10 -50.70 19.22 -16.12
C ALA A 10 -49.94 19.35 -14.80
N THR A 11 -49.74 18.24 -14.11
CA THR A 11 -48.96 18.22 -12.87
C THR A 11 -47.54 17.83 -13.24
N PHE A 12 -46.64 18.79 -12.98
CA PHE A 12 -45.23 18.80 -13.31
C PHE A 12 -44.50 17.55 -12.83
N LEU A 13 -43.73 16.99 -13.76
CA LEU A 13 -42.71 15.96 -13.58
C LEU A 13 -41.59 16.53 -12.68
N ILE A 14 -41.57 16.20 -11.39
CA ILE A 14 -40.39 16.45 -10.55
C ILE A 14 -39.58 15.15 -10.55
N CYS A 15 -38.77 14.98 -11.59
CA CYS A 15 -37.63 14.06 -11.56
C CYS A 15 -36.63 14.58 -10.53
N ALA A 16 -36.79 14.15 -9.28
CA ALA A 16 -35.74 14.27 -8.28
C ALA A 16 -34.58 13.36 -8.69
N LEU A 17 -33.71 13.89 -9.56
CA LEU A 17 -32.34 13.40 -9.72
C LEU A 17 -31.65 13.59 -8.37
N PHE A 18 -31.77 12.60 -7.50
CA PHE A 18 -30.77 12.35 -6.48
C PHE A 18 -29.47 12.05 -7.24
N ILE A 19 -28.68 13.10 -7.44
CA ILE A 19 -27.28 12.98 -7.79
C ILE A 19 -26.65 12.34 -6.56
N ILE A 20 -26.61 11.01 -6.55
CA ILE A 20 -25.77 10.24 -5.64
C ILE A 20 -24.35 10.55 -6.11
N SER A 21 -23.75 11.59 -5.55
CA SER A 21 -22.32 11.81 -5.67
C SER A 21 -21.66 10.50 -5.23
N PRO A 22 -20.89 9.80 -6.08
CA PRO A 22 -20.10 8.69 -5.60
C PRO A 22 -19.23 9.23 -4.47
N PRO A 23 -19.12 8.53 -3.32
CA PRO A 23 -18.20 8.95 -2.29
C PRO A 23 -16.84 9.07 -2.97
N SER A 24 -16.29 10.29 -2.97
CA SER A 24 -14.93 10.53 -3.39
C SER A 24 -14.07 9.56 -2.60
N ALA A 25 -13.61 8.50 -3.26
CA ALA A 25 -12.56 7.66 -2.72
C ALA A 25 -11.42 8.63 -2.46
N SER A 26 -11.23 8.96 -1.18
CA SER A 26 -9.97 9.51 -0.71
C SER A 26 -8.92 8.57 -1.30
N HIS A 27 -8.09 9.09 -2.21
CA HIS A 27 -6.86 8.43 -2.60
C HIS A 27 -5.99 8.43 -1.33
N ALA A 28 -6.31 7.55 -0.39
CA ALA A 28 -5.42 7.22 0.69
C ALA A 28 -4.25 6.49 0.03
N ASP A 29 -3.03 6.96 0.29
CA ASP A 29 -1.81 6.32 -0.18
C ASP A 29 -1.81 4.88 0.37
N PRO A 30 -1.91 3.83 -0.47
CA PRO A 30 -2.19 2.49 0.01
C PRO A 30 -1.11 1.92 0.93
N TYR A 31 0.13 2.44 0.91
CA TYR A 31 1.12 2.10 1.91
C TYR A 31 0.78 2.66 3.31
N SER A 32 0.23 3.88 3.40
CA SER A 32 -0.10 4.54 4.67
C SER A 32 -1.11 3.75 5.53
N GLU A 33 -2.00 2.97 4.89
CA GLU A 33 -2.97 2.11 5.57
C GLU A 33 -2.34 0.92 6.32
N ILE A 34 -1.13 0.52 5.92
CA ILE A 34 -0.40 -0.62 6.48
C ILE A 34 0.87 -0.22 7.23
N GLU A 35 1.40 0.98 7.01
CA GLU A 35 2.66 1.45 7.59
C GLU A 35 2.71 1.30 9.13
N GLY A 36 1.65 1.73 9.81
CA GLY A 36 1.55 1.65 11.28
C GLY A 36 1.30 0.23 11.83
N LYS A 37 0.88 -0.71 10.96
CA LYS A 37 0.61 -2.11 11.31
C LYS A 37 1.85 -2.99 11.14
N LEU A 38 2.71 -2.62 10.19
CA LEU A 38 3.96 -3.32 9.91
C LEU A 38 5.07 -2.83 10.84
N LYS A 39 5.64 -3.72 11.64
CA LYS A 39 6.64 -3.39 12.67
C LYS A 39 7.82 -4.35 12.62
N GLU A 40 9.02 -3.83 12.84
CA GLU A 40 10.21 -4.66 13.07
C GLU A 40 9.95 -5.66 14.21
N GLY A 41 10.55 -6.85 14.10
CA GLY A 41 10.37 -7.98 15.00
C GLY A 41 9.13 -8.85 14.72
N GLN A 42 8.23 -8.46 13.81
CA GLN A 42 7.12 -9.31 13.36
C GLN A 42 7.62 -10.53 12.59
N THR A 43 6.94 -11.68 12.76
CA THR A 43 7.32 -12.90 12.04
C THR A 43 6.89 -12.84 10.57
N LYS A 44 7.58 -13.61 9.73
CA LYS A 44 7.26 -13.83 8.32
C LYS A 44 5.80 -14.23 8.11
N GLU A 45 5.27 -15.12 8.95
CA GLU A 45 3.87 -15.55 8.89
C GLU A 45 2.93 -14.38 9.12
N LYS A 46 3.21 -13.55 10.15
CA LYS A 46 2.35 -12.41 10.45
C LYS A 46 2.34 -11.36 9.34
N ILE A 47 3.47 -11.20 8.67
CA ILE A 47 3.62 -10.31 7.53
C ILE A 47 2.84 -10.85 6.32
N ILE A 48 2.91 -12.16 6.06
CA ILE A 48 2.12 -12.80 4.99
C ILE A 48 0.62 -12.69 5.28
N GLU A 49 0.17 -12.86 6.52
CA GLU A 49 -1.23 -12.62 6.89
C GLU A 49 -1.66 -11.18 6.62
N LEU A 50 -0.78 -10.21 6.86
CA LEU A 50 -1.08 -8.79 6.73
C LEU A 50 -1.06 -8.30 5.28
N LEU A 51 -0.04 -8.68 4.51
CA LEU A 51 0.25 -8.13 3.18
C LEU A 51 0.03 -9.14 2.04
N GLY A 52 -0.21 -10.40 2.37
CA GLY A 52 -0.17 -11.50 1.41
C GLY A 52 1.25 -11.91 1.05
N LYS A 53 1.37 -12.73 0.00
CA LYS A 53 2.67 -13.17 -0.52
C LYS A 53 3.39 -12.00 -1.18
N PRO A 54 4.71 -11.87 -1.00
CA PRO A 54 5.48 -10.85 -1.70
C PRO A 54 5.49 -11.10 -3.21
N LEU A 55 5.68 -10.02 -3.97
CA LEU A 55 5.87 -10.07 -5.41
C LEU A 55 7.15 -10.82 -5.77
N ALA A 56 8.22 -10.55 -5.03
CA ALA A 56 9.51 -11.20 -5.21
C ALA A 56 10.18 -11.48 -3.86
N LYS A 57 11.03 -12.52 -3.85
CA LYS A 57 11.95 -12.83 -2.76
C LYS A 57 13.35 -13.00 -3.34
N LYS A 58 14.34 -12.37 -2.74
CA LYS A 58 15.75 -12.48 -3.14
C LYS A 58 16.63 -12.70 -1.92
N ILE A 59 17.68 -13.50 -2.09
CA ILE A 59 18.77 -13.57 -1.13
C ILE A 59 19.91 -12.72 -1.69
N ILE A 60 20.35 -11.73 -0.93
CA ILE A 60 21.51 -10.91 -1.27
C ILE A 60 22.56 -11.04 -0.17
N ILE A 61 23.82 -10.81 -0.53
CA ILE A 61 24.93 -10.72 0.42
C ILE A 61 25.46 -9.30 0.31
N LYS A 62 25.59 -8.60 1.45
CA LYS A 62 26.15 -7.24 1.46
C LYS A 62 27.59 -7.27 0.95
N SER A 63 27.79 -6.73 -0.25
CA SER A 63 29.07 -6.70 -0.96
C SER A 63 29.59 -5.28 -1.21
N SER A 64 28.79 -4.25 -0.91
CA SER A 64 29.18 -2.85 -0.98
C SER A 64 29.08 -2.17 0.39
N ARG A 65 29.96 -1.18 0.62
CA ARG A 65 29.91 -0.38 1.84
C ARG A 65 28.75 0.61 1.83
N PHE A 66 28.41 1.14 0.65
CA PHE A 66 27.43 2.21 0.48
C PHE A 66 26.37 1.82 -0.54
N ILE A 67 25.18 2.36 -0.33
CA ILE A 67 24.05 2.39 -1.26
C ILE A 67 23.35 3.74 -1.11
N TRP A 68 22.48 4.06 -2.05
CA TRP A 68 21.64 5.25 -2.01
C TRP A 68 20.18 4.81 -1.94
N GLY A 69 19.41 5.37 -1.01
CA GLY A 69 17.99 5.06 -0.87
C GLY A 69 17.51 5.03 0.59
N PRO A 70 16.23 4.71 0.80
CA PRO A 70 15.62 4.66 2.14
C PRO A 70 16.25 3.61 3.07
N GLU A 71 17.02 2.67 2.54
CA GLU A 71 17.76 1.66 3.30
C GLU A 71 19.19 2.05 3.69
N GLU A 72 19.68 3.26 3.38
CA GLU A 72 21.08 3.68 3.63
C GLU A 72 21.49 3.52 5.11
N GLU A 73 20.70 4.05 6.05
CA GLU A 73 21.01 3.98 7.48
C GLU A 73 21.04 2.53 8.00
N PHE A 74 20.13 1.69 7.52
CA PHE A 74 20.14 0.26 7.83
C PHE A 74 21.38 -0.42 7.26
N TRP A 75 21.71 -0.11 6.02
CA TRP A 75 22.86 -0.66 5.33
C TRP A 75 24.15 -0.35 6.08
N ASP A 76 24.32 0.87 6.58
CA ASP A 76 25.51 1.28 7.33
C ASP A 76 25.71 0.50 8.65
N LYS A 77 24.63 0.01 9.25
CA LYS A 77 24.66 -0.69 10.54
C LYS A 77 24.99 -2.18 10.44
N ILE A 78 24.78 -2.80 9.28
CA ILE A 78 25.02 -4.24 9.11
C ILE A 78 26.46 -4.54 8.65
N PRO A 79 27.10 -5.61 9.16
CA PRO A 79 28.44 -6.01 8.72
C PRO A 79 28.52 -6.33 7.22
N MET A 80 29.71 -6.18 6.62
CA MET A 80 29.99 -6.76 5.31
C MET A 80 29.74 -8.28 5.33
N GLU A 81 29.39 -8.85 4.16
CA GLU A 81 29.09 -10.28 3.99
C GLU A 81 27.83 -10.76 4.74
N THR A 82 27.07 -9.85 5.37
CA THR A 82 25.76 -10.19 5.93
C THR A 82 24.82 -10.67 4.83
N GLN A 83 24.20 -11.84 5.05
CA GLN A 83 23.16 -12.35 4.18
C GLN A 83 21.82 -11.70 4.54
N LEU A 84 21.09 -11.21 3.53
CA LEU A 84 19.76 -10.64 3.66
C LEU A 84 18.80 -11.42 2.77
N GLU A 85 17.70 -11.89 3.35
CA GLU A 85 16.51 -12.21 2.57
C GLU A 85 15.68 -10.92 2.43
N VAL A 86 15.36 -10.55 1.20
CA VAL A 86 14.59 -9.35 0.89
C VAL A 86 13.28 -9.76 0.24
N TRP A 87 12.17 -9.27 0.80
CA TRP A 87 10.84 -9.43 0.23
C TRP A 87 10.38 -8.11 -0.36
N GLU A 88 9.88 -8.16 -1.59
CA GLU A 88 9.43 -6.98 -2.32
C GLU A 88 7.90 -7.00 -2.45
N TYR A 89 7.29 -5.87 -2.12
CA TYR A 89 5.86 -5.63 -2.30
C TYR A 89 5.65 -4.38 -3.17
N GLN A 90 4.73 -4.48 -4.13
CA GLN A 90 4.35 -3.36 -4.98
C GLN A 90 3.08 -2.72 -4.46
N PHE A 91 3.13 -1.41 -4.25
CA PHE A 91 1.96 -0.58 -3.98
C PHE A 91 1.72 0.38 -5.16
N SER A 92 0.53 0.98 -5.27
CA SER A 92 0.25 1.89 -6.38
C SER A 92 1.02 3.22 -6.26
N ASP A 93 1.46 3.57 -5.06
CA ASP A 93 2.21 4.78 -4.67
C ASP A 93 3.72 4.55 -4.52
N GLY A 94 4.20 3.30 -4.50
CA GLY A 94 5.61 2.99 -4.30
C GLY A 94 5.92 1.50 -4.22
N HIS A 95 7.11 1.17 -3.76
CA HIS A 95 7.49 -0.20 -3.46
C HIS A 95 8.05 -0.31 -2.03
N LEU A 96 7.81 -1.45 -1.41
CA LEU A 96 8.23 -1.76 -0.05
C LEU A 96 9.18 -2.95 -0.09
N ASN A 97 10.38 -2.78 0.47
CA ASN A 97 11.34 -3.83 0.70
C ASN A 97 11.40 -4.17 2.19
N LEU A 98 11.26 -5.45 2.51
CA LEU A 98 11.38 -5.99 3.86
C LEU A 98 12.63 -6.85 3.95
N TYR A 99 13.45 -6.63 4.98
CA TYR A 99 14.76 -7.25 5.12
C TYR A 99 14.77 -8.18 6.33
N PHE A 100 15.31 -9.38 6.13
CA PHE A 100 15.51 -10.40 7.15
C PHE A 100 16.99 -10.81 7.14
N ILE A 101 17.69 -10.62 8.26
CA ILE A 101 19.12 -10.86 8.41
C ILE A 101 19.37 -12.33 8.70
N ASN A 102 20.37 -12.91 8.03
CA ASN A 102 20.89 -14.26 8.30
C ASN A 102 19.82 -15.35 8.35
N ALA A 103 18.87 -15.30 7.42
CA ALA A 103 17.72 -16.20 7.33
C ALA A 103 16.80 -16.18 8.58
N GLY A 104 16.82 -15.09 9.36
CA GLY A 104 15.93 -14.86 10.48
C GLY A 104 14.45 -14.95 10.09
N ASP A 105 13.62 -15.32 11.06
CA ASP A 105 12.17 -15.46 10.91
C ASP A 105 11.41 -14.14 11.17
N ARG A 106 12.12 -13.12 11.65
CA ARG A 106 11.57 -11.83 12.06
C ARG A 106 12.08 -10.70 11.19
N LEU A 107 11.22 -9.71 10.95
CA LEU A 107 11.54 -8.51 10.19
C LEU A 107 12.60 -7.68 10.91
N ASP A 108 13.76 -7.49 10.28
CA ASP A 108 14.83 -6.65 10.83
C ASP A 108 14.70 -5.20 10.38
N TYR A 109 14.25 -4.97 9.14
CA TYR A 109 14.10 -3.62 8.60
C TYR A 109 13.05 -3.54 7.49
N LYS A 110 12.45 -2.35 7.33
CA LYS A 110 11.53 -2.03 6.24
C LYS A 110 11.93 -0.72 5.56
N ALA A 111 11.88 -0.70 4.24
CA ALA A 111 12.17 0.48 3.44
C ALA A 111 11.07 0.69 2.41
N PHE A 112 10.41 1.85 2.45
CA PHE A 112 9.43 2.25 1.44
C PHE A 112 10.00 3.34 0.55
N ALA A 113 9.88 3.15 -0.76
CA ALA A 113 10.31 4.10 -1.77
C ALA A 113 9.08 4.56 -2.59
N PRO A 114 8.61 5.80 -2.37
CA PRO A 114 7.50 6.36 -3.13
C PRO A 114 7.85 6.54 -4.60
N LYS A 115 6.85 6.48 -5.47
CA LYS A 115 7.00 6.73 -6.91
C LYS A 115 7.48 8.16 -7.17
N GLY A 116 8.36 8.29 -8.15
CA GLY A 116 8.86 9.60 -8.60
C GLY A 116 9.95 10.20 -7.71
N VAL A 117 10.31 9.55 -6.60
CA VAL A 117 11.49 9.92 -5.81
C VAL A 117 12.74 9.30 -6.43
N VAL A 118 13.74 10.15 -6.68
CA VAL A 118 15.08 9.74 -7.11
C VAL A 118 16.03 10.11 -5.98
N TYR A 119 16.81 9.13 -5.53
CA TYR A 119 17.81 9.27 -4.47
C TYR A 119 19.21 9.38 -5.07
#